data_AF-A0A945TH54-F1
#
_entry.id   AF-A0A945TH54-F1
#
_cell.length_a   1.000
_cell.length_b   1.000
_cell.length_c   1.000
_cell.angle_alpha   90.00
_cell.angle_beta   90.00
_cell.angle_gamma   90.00
#
_symmetry.space_group_name_H-M   'P 1'
#
loop_
_entity.id
_entity.type
_entity.pdbx_description
1 polymer ?
#
loop_
_entity_poly.entity_id
_entity_poly.type
_entity_poly.pdbx_seq_one_letter_code
_entity_poly.pdbx_strand_id
1 'polypeptide(L)'
;AIPDIRGTLYDADGNTIGQPDAQFFAELGPREAVFKSQGSISNIIGADWPGQASLVLSATYDNLRLMNLNFVNNEIYFNFSCYLEASDQSGN
;
A
#
# COMPACT_ATOMS: atom_id res chain seq x y z
N ALA A 1 -11.25 11.05 -9.37
CA ALA A 1 -10.17 10.07 -9.53
C ALA A 1 -9.05 10.43 -8.57
N ILE A 2 -8.19 9.48 -8.22
CA ILE A 2 -7.06 9.69 -7.32
C ILE A 2 -5.79 9.58 -8.16
N PRO A 3 -5.14 10.69 -8.54
CA PRO A 3 -3.95 10.67 -9.36
C PRO A 3 -2.70 10.41 -8.53
N ASP A 4 -1.65 9.97 -9.22
CA ASP A 4 -0.25 9.93 -8.78
C ASP A 4 -0.04 9.34 -7.38
N ILE A 5 -0.47 8.09 -7.19
CA ILE A 5 -0.34 7.39 -5.92
C ILE A 5 1.09 6.84 -5.81
N ARG A 6 1.88 7.48 -4.94
CA ARG A 6 3.29 7.17 -4.71
C ARG A 6 3.55 6.70 -3.28
N GLY A 7 4.63 5.97 -3.07
CA GLY A 7 5.05 5.54 -1.75
C GLY A 7 6.43 4.93 -1.70
N THR A 8 6.83 4.56 -0.49
CA THR A 8 8.13 3.97 -0.17
C THR A 8 7.92 2.72 0.66
N LEU A 9 8.65 1.64 0.34
CA LEU A 9 8.70 0.45 1.20
C LEU A 9 9.82 0.57 2.23
N TYR A 10 9.52 0.11 3.43
CA TYR A 10 10.49 0.00 4.53
C TYR A 10 10.53 -1.44 5.06
N ASP A 11 11.73 -1.90 5.42
CA ASP A 11 11.92 -3.17 6.12
C ASP A 11 11.55 -3.05 7.62
N ALA A 12 11.72 -4.14 8.37
CA ALA A 12 11.42 -4.19 9.80
C ALA A 12 12.32 -3.28 10.66
N ASP A 13 13.51 -2.93 10.16
CA ASP A 13 14.46 -2.03 10.83
C ASP A 13 14.22 -0.55 10.44
N GLY A 14 13.28 -0.30 9.52
CA GLY A 14 12.95 1.03 9.01
C GLY A 14 13.85 1.50 7.87
N ASN A 15 14.66 0.63 7.27
CA ASN A 15 15.46 0.98 6.09
C ASN A 15 14.60 0.94 4.83
N THR A 16 14.87 1.84 3.90
CA THR A 16 14.20 1.87 2.61
C THR A 16 14.55 0.65 1.76
N ILE A 17 13.53 0.04 1.17
CA ILE A 17 13.64 -1.04 0.19
C ILE A 17 13.40 -0.46 -1.21
N GLY A 18 14.39 -0.62 -2.10
CA GLY A 18 14.27 -0.19 -3.50
C GLY A 18 14.19 1.32 -3.67
N GLN A 19 13.55 1.74 -4.76
CA GLN A 19 13.34 3.13 -5.15
C GLN A 19 12.36 3.81 -4.17
N PRO A 20 12.76 4.87 -3.45
CA PRO A 20 11.83 5.67 -2.66
C PRO A 20 10.90 6.50 -3.56
N ASP A 21 9.72 6.84 -3.03
CA ASP A 21 8.71 7.66 -3.74
C ASP A 21 8.35 7.07 -5.13
N ALA A 22 8.25 5.73 -5.21
CA ALA A 22 7.89 5.05 -6.44
C ALA A 22 6.40 5.25 -6.76
N GLN A 23 6.06 5.40 -8.04
CA GLN A 23 4.67 5.53 -8.49
C GLN A 23 4.02 4.14 -8.58
N PHE A 24 3.04 3.86 -7.72
CA PHE A 24 2.29 2.60 -7.71
C PHE A 24 1.14 2.63 -8.71
N PHE A 25 0.48 3.78 -8.82
CA PHE A 25 -0.61 4.02 -9.74
C PHE A 25 -0.53 5.44 -10.30
N ALA A 26 -0.65 5.59 -11.62
CA ALA A 26 -0.80 6.90 -12.23
C ALA A 26 -2.16 7.52 -11.89
N GLU A 27 -3.22 6.71 -11.81
CA GLU A 27 -4.55 7.12 -11.39
C GLU A 27 -5.35 5.91 -10.90
N LEU A 28 -6.26 6.12 -9.95
CA LEU A 28 -7.42 5.26 -9.69
C LEU A 28 -8.72 6.00 -10.03
N GLY A 29 -9.53 5.38 -10.89
CA GLY A 29 -10.84 5.86 -11.27
C GLY A 29 -11.85 5.82 -10.11
N PRO A 30 -13.03 6.44 -10.28
CA PRO A 30 -14.08 6.42 -9.26
C PRO A 30 -14.49 4.99 -8.90
N ARG A 31 -14.41 4.63 -7.60
CA ARG A 31 -14.75 3.31 -7.04
C ARG A 31 -13.91 2.15 -7.62
N GLU A 32 -12.80 2.45 -8.26
CA GLU A 32 -11.89 1.43 -8.77
C GLU A 32 -11.18 0.72 -7.61
N ALA A 33 -11.00 -0.59 -7.74
CA ALA A 33 -10.21 -1.40 -6.84
C ALA A 33 -9.19 -2.21 -7.65
N VAL A 34 -7.91 -2.10 -7.29
CA VAL A 34 -6.82 -2.79 -7.98
C VAL A 34 -5.98 -3.55 -6.96
N PHE A 35 -5.60 -4.78 -7.31
CA PHE A 35 -4.72 -5.61 -6.51
C PHE A 35 -3.33 -5.64 -7.13
N LYS A 36 -2.30 -5.42 -6.31
CA LYS A 36 -0.90 -5.59 -6.70
C LYS A 36 -0.33 -6.78 -5.95
N SER A 37 0.25 -7.72 -6.70
CA SER A 37 1.03 -8.82 -6.11
C SER A 37 2.37 -8.31 -5.57
N GLN A 38 3.01 -9.10 -4.71
CA GLN A 38 4.36 -8.81 -4.23
C GLN A 38 5.34 -8.56 -5.39
N GLY A 39 5.37 -9.44 -6.39
CA GLY A 39 6.23 -9.27 -7.57
C GLY A 39 5.90 -8.02 -8.39
N SER A 40 4.63 -7.59 -8.43
CA SER A 40 4.26 -6.33 -9.10
C SER A 40 4.85 -5.12 -8.36
N ILE A 41 4.83 -5.16 -7.04
CA ILE A 41 5.45 -4.13 -6.19
C ILE A 41 6.97 -4.17 -6.33
N SER A 42 7.61 -5.35 -6.35
CA SER A 42 9.06 -5.49 -6.57
C SER A 42 9.50 -4.82 -7.86
N ASN A 43 8.73 -5.03 -8.94
CA ASN A 43 9.00 -4.42 -10.24
C ASN A 43 8.87 -2.89 -10.20
N ILE A 44 7.91 -2.35 -9.43
CA ILE A 44 7.70 -0.90 -9.30
C ILE A 44 8.86 -0.24 -8.56
N ILE A 45 9.30 -0.84 -7.46
CA ILE A 45 10.39 -0.29 -6.63
C ILE A 45 11.78 -0.71 -7.12
N GLY A 46 11.87 -1.60 -8.10
CA GLY A 46 13.14 -2.08 -8.65
C GLY A 46 13.98 -2.92 -7.68
N ALA A 47 13.34 -3.55 -6.69
CA ALA A 47 14.01 -4.39 -5.70
C ALA A 47 13.09 -5.50 -5.18
N ASP A 48 13.67 -6.67 -4.93
CA ASP A 48 13.00 -7.73 -4.18
C ASP A 48 13.21 -7.52 -2.68
N TRP A 49 12.23 -7.96 -1.88
CA TRP A 49 12.39 -8.02 -0.44
C TRP A 49 11.92 -9.38 0.11
N PRO A 50 12.80 -10.09 0.83
CA PRO A 50 12.40 -11.28 1.56
C PRO A 50 11.77 -10.87 2.90
N GLY A 51 10.51 -11.26 3.14
CA GLY A 51 9.84 -11.08 4.43
C GLY A 51 8.89 -9.90 4.51
N GLN A 52 8.76 -9.33 5.70
CA GLN A 52 7.80 -8.25 5.98
C GLN A 52 8.33 -6.91 5.48
N ALA A 53 7.43 -6.13 4.89
CA ALA A 53 7.67 -4.72 4.57
C ALA A 53 6.42 -3.89 4.92
N SER A 54 6.63 -2.61 5.18
CA SER A 54 5.57 -1.62 5.34
C SER A 54 5.60 -0.64 4.18
N LEU A 55 4.45 -0.41 3.54
CA LEU A 55 4.29 0.65 2.54
C LEU A 55 3.81 1.93 3.22
N VAL A 56 4.54 3.02 3.01
CA VAL A 56 4.13 4.37 3.42
C VAL A 56 3.86 5.19 2.17
N LEU A 57 2.67 5.77 2.05
CA LEU A 57 2.34 6.66 0.95
C LEU A 57 3.04 8.01 1.11
N SER A 58 3.46 8.59 -0.01
CA SER A 58 4.14 9.90 -0.04
C SER A 58 3.22 11.08 0.26
N ALA A 59 1.90 10.87 0.21
CA ALA A 59 0.89 11.87 0.49
C ALA A 59 -0.33 11.24 1.18
N THR A 60 -1.13 12.09 1.80
CA THR A 60 -2.47 11.74 2.30
C THR A 60 -3.50 11.95 1.19
N TYR A 61 -4.36 10.95 1.03
CA TYR A 61 -5.48 10.86 0.10
C TYR A 61 -6.74 10.51 0.90
N ASP A 62 -7.64 11.47 0.99
CA ASP A 62 -8.90 11.42 1.75
C ASP A 62 -9.82 10.26 1.32
N ASN A 63 -9.87 9.96 0.03
CA ASN A 63 -10.78 8.97 -0.53
C ASN A 63 -10.11 7.64 -0.94
N LEU A 64 -8.88 7.39 -0.48
CA LEU A 64 -8.16 6.15 -0.75
C LEU A 64 -8.29 5.20 0.45
N ARG A 65 -8.51 3.92 0.17
CA ARG A 65 -8.47 2.86 1.19
C ARG A 65 -7.39 1.85 0.80
N LEU A 66 -6.45 1.61 1.71
CA LEU A 66 -5.42 0.59 1.54
C LEU A 66 -5.77 -0.64 2.38
N MET A 67 -5.72 -1.80 1.75
CA MET A 67 -5.95 -3.07 2.41
C MET A 67 -4.78 -3.99 2.11
N ASN A 68 -4.18 -4.53 3.16
CA ASN A 68 -3.15 -5.54 3.00
C ASN A 68 -3.78 -6.93 3.01
N LEU A 69 -3.55 -7.69 1.95
CA LEU A 69 -3.93 -9.09 1.83
C LEU A 69 -2.71 -9.93 2.22
N ASN A 70 -2.64 -10.36 3.48
CA ASN A 70 -1.63 -11.31 3.91
C ASN A 70 -2.16 -12.72 3.68
N PHE A 71 -1.46 -13.51 2.87
CA PHE A 71 -1.75 -14.93 2.68
C PHE A 71 -0.62 -15.75 3.30
N VAL A 72 -0.91 -16.40 4.43
CA VAL A 72 0.07 -17.18 5.19
C VAL A 72 -0.57 -18.51 5.55
N ASN A 73 0.16 -19.62 5.38
CA ASN A 73 -0.29 -20.97 5.75
C ASN A 73 -1.66 -21.36 5.17
N ASN A 74 -1.93 -21.02 3.90
CA ASN A 74 -3.21 -21.27 3.23
C ASN A 74 -4.42 -20.53 3.82
N GLU A 75 -4.20 -19.54 4.69
CA GLU A 75 -5.23 -18.70 5.28
C GLU A 75 -5.07 -17.25 4.84
N ILE A 76 -6.21 -16.59 4.61
CA ILE A 76 -6.26 -15.18 4.23
C ILE A 76 -6.46 -14.35 5.50
N TYR A 77 -5.48 -13.51 5.79
CA TYR A 77 -5.54 -12.49 6.83
C TYR A 77 -5.63 -11.11 6.17
N PHE A 78 -6.81 -10.51 6.24
CA PHE A 78 -6.98 -9.11 5.89
C PHE A 78 -6.56 -8.25 7.08
N ASN A 79 -5.58 -7.39 6.88
CA ASN A 79 -5.36 -6.28 7.80
C ASN A 79 -5.74 -5.00 7.07
N PHE A 80 -6.67 -4.24 7.66
CA PHE A 80 -6.83 -2.85 7.27
C PHE A 80 -5.52 -2.17 7.63
N SER A 81 -4.78 -1.70 6.62
CA SER A 81 -3.65 -0.83 6.87
C SER A 81 -4.14 0.35 7.72
N CYS A 82 -3.29 0.92 8.58
CA CYS A 82 -3.61 2.11 9.39
C CYS A 82 -3.76 3.39 8.54
N TYR A 83 -4.41 3.25 7.38
CA TYR A 83 -4.68 4.24 6.37
C TYR A 83 -6.20 4.22 6.15
N LEU A 84 -6.90 4.78 7.13
CA LEU A 84 -8.32 5.09 7.07
C LEU A 84 -8.45 6.55 7.50
N GLU A 85 -9.32 7.32 6.84
CA GLU A 85 -9.66 8.65 7.34
C GLU A 85 -10.20 8.56 8.76
N ALA A 86 -9.89 9.57 9.57
CA ALA A 86 -10.48 9.76 10.89
C ALA A 86 -12.01 9.99 10.88
N SER A 87 -12.62 10.14 9.70
CA SER A 87 -14.06 10.41 9.51
C SER A 87 -14.95 9.19 9.78
N ASP A 88 -14.45 7.96 9.65
CA ASP A 88 -15.21 6.73 9.95
C ASP A 88 -15.30 6.43 11.49
N GLN A 89 -14.79 7.32 12.36
CA GLN A 89 -14.92 7.22 13.83
C GLN A 89 -16.09 8.00 14.43
N SER A 90 -16.92 8.69 13.63
CA SER A 90 -18.14 9.34 14.11
C SER A 90 -19.38 8.53 13.72
N GLY A 91 -19.52 7.35 14.35
CA GLY A 91 -20.79 6.63 14.42
C GLY A 91 -21.32 6.71 15.85
N ASN A 92 -22.43 7.43 16.03
CA ASN A 92 -23.20 7.56 17.27
C ASN A 92 -23.72 6.21 17.79
#